data_AF-Q4DMD8-F1
#
_entry.id   AF-Q4DMD8-F1
#
_cell.length_a   1.000
_cell.length_b   1.000
_cell.length_c   1.000
_cell.angle_alpha   90.00
_cell.angle_beta   90.00
_cell.angle_gamma   90.00
#
_symmetry.space_group_name_H-M   'P 1'
#
loop_
_entity.id
_entity.type
_entity.pdbx_description
1 polymer ?
#
loop_
_entity_poly.entity_id
_entity_poly.type
_entity_poly.pdbx_seq_one_letter_code
_entity_poly.pdbx_strand_id
1 'polypeptide(L)'
;MTTGFLREAVISVAVWSAGDFFAQFYHAHREAAQRRLERGEKRSGERPSAGQMAEMLDKPRVGLSAAFGLAISPFVVQYRRLCIRSLGHTERRMLAAFMTLSVQQFFMTPLTLLAYHNAITACRGGFTSPSFLRAHETSAQTGGRYDAMSVEKRILSDLLPLTLVASWFVYLPLYLLAYASARHARGVCAAACLIPWTAYVSHIQSTLML
;
A
#
# COMPACT_ATOMS: atom_id res chain seq x y z
N MET A 1 11.95 13.17 22.24
CA MET A 1 11.88 12.97 20.77
C MET A 1 11.59 11.52 20.37
N THR A 2 12.09 10.52 21.11
CA THR A 2 11.97 9.07 20.83
C THR A 2 10.53 8.53 20.84
N THR A 3 9.68 9.01 21.75
CA THR A 3 8.29 8.52 21.88
C THR A 3 7.44 8.71 20.62
N GLY A 4 7.63 9.84 19.92
CA GLY A 4 6.92 10.11 18.66
C GLY A 4 7.35 9.20 17.53
N PHE A 5 8.64 8.85 17.47
CA PHE A 5 9.17 7.93 16.46
C PHE A 5 8.67 6.50 16.70
N LEU A 6 8.79 6.00 17.93
CA LEU A 6 8.33 4.65 18.27
C LEU A 6 6.84 4.48 17.98
N ARG A 7 6.03 5.48 18.35
CA ARG A 7 4.60 5.46 18.04
C ARG A 7 4.33 5.39 16.55
N GLU A 8 5.02 6.20 15.74
CA GLU A 8 4.83 6.18 14.29
C GLU A 8 5.27 4.84 13.70
N ALA A 9 6.41 4.29 14.13
CA ALA A 9 6.88 2.98 13.70
C ALA A 9 5.86 1.88 13.99
N VAL A 10 5.30 1.83 15.20
CA VAL A 10 4.27 0.85 15.57
C VAL A 10 3.03 1.00 14.69
N ILE A 11 2.56 2.23 14.47
CA ILE A 11 1.41 2.49 13.61
C ILE A 11 1.71 2.09 12.16
N SER A 12 2.87 2.46 11.62
CA SER A 12 3.26 2.15 10.25
C SER A 12 3.37 0.65 10.03
N VAL A 13 4.03 -0.08 10.93
CA VAL A 13 4.10 -1.55 10.89
C VAL A 13 2.69 -2.14 10.91
N ALA A 14 1.85 -1.72 11.86
CA ALA A 14 0.49 -2.25 11.98
C ALA A 14 -0.35 -1.99 10.73
N VAL A 15 -0.30 -0.78 10.17
CA VAL A 15 -1.07 -0.39 8.98
C VAL A 15 -0.64 -1.22 7.76
N TRP A 16 0.66 -1.30 7.47
CA TRP A 16 1.16 -2.03 6.31
C TRP A 16 0.95 -3.54 6.43
N SER A 17 1.22 -4.12 7.60
CA SER A 17 0.98 -5.55 7.84
C SER A 17 -0.50 -5.91 7.80
N ALA A 18 -1.36 -5.12 8.42
CA ALA A 18 -2.81 -5.37 8.39
C ALA A 18 -3.36 -5.20 6.98
N GLY A 19 -2.92 -4.17 6.24
CA GLY A 19 -3.30 -3.98 4.85
C GLY A 19 -2.97 -5.18 3.99
N ASP A 20 -1.70 -5.63 4.02
CA ASP A 20 -1.26 -6.80 3.27
C ASP A 20 -2.00 -8.07 3.68
N PHE A 21 -2.18 -8.29 4.98
CA PHE A 21 -2.98 -9.40 5.49
C PHE A 21 -4.41 -9.39 4.92
N PHE A 22 -5.10 -8.24 4.95
CA PHE A 22 -6.47 -8.13 4.43
C PHE A 22 -6.52 -8.37 2.91
N ALA A 23 -5.53 -7.89 2.16
CA ALA A 23 -5.44 -8.14 0.73
C ALA A 23 -5.31 -9.64 0.43
N GLN A 24 -4.39 -10.32 1.12
CA GLN A 24 -4.18 -11.76 0.96
C GLN A 24 -5.41 -12.56 1.42
N PHE A 25 -6.01 -12.19 2.55
CA PHE A 25 -7.21 -12.84 3.08
C PHE A 25 -8.40 -12.70 2.12
N TYR A 26 -8.57 -11.52 1.52
CA TYR A 26 -9.58 -11.29 0.50
C TYR A 26 -9.34 -12.18 -0.74
N HIS A 27 -8.10 -12.29 -1.20
CA HIS A 27 -7.75 -13.19 -2.32
C HIS A 27 -8.06 -14.64 -2.01
N ALA A 28 -7.66 -15.14 -0.83
CA ALA A 28 -7.93 -16.51 -0.41
C ALA A 28 -9.44 -16.80 -0.37
N HIS A 29 -10.24 -15.86 0.15
CA HIS A 29 -11.70 -15.97 0.13
C HIS A 29 -12.28 -15.99 -1.28
N ARG A 30 -11.80 -15.11 -2.16
CA ARG A 30 -12.26 -15.03 -3.55
C ARG A 30 -11.94 -16.32 -4.30
N GLU A 31 -10.73 -16.83 -4.14
CA GLU A 31 -10.29 -18.07 -4.78
C GLU A 31 -11.07 -19.28 -4.25
N ALA A 32 -11.25 -19.38 -2.93
CA ALA A 32 -12.08 -20.43 -2.32
C ALA A 32 -13.54 -20.37 -2.81
N ALA A 33 -14.08 -19.16 -3.03
CA ALA A 33 -15.42 -18.99 -3.59
C ALA A 33 -15.49 -19.39 -5.07
N GLN A 34 -14.48 -19.04 -5.87
CA GLN A 34 -14.37 -19.41 -7.28
C GLN A 34 -14.27 -20.93 -7.47
N ARG A 35 -13.40 -21.59 -6.71
CA ARG A 35 -13.26 -23.06 -6.74
C ARG A 35 -14.57 -23.79 -6.39
N ARG A 36 -15.40 -23.24 -5.51
CA ARG A 36 -16.74 -23.80 -5.21
C ARG A 36 -17.70 -23.67 -6.39
N LEU A 37 -17.71 -22.49 -7.02
CA LEU A 37 -18.54 -22.22 -8.20
C LEU A 37 -18.18 -23.19 -9.33
N GLU A 38 -16.89 -23.41 -9.57
CA GLU A 38 -16.40 -24.36 -10.58
C GLU A 38 -16.77 -25.81 -10.28
N ARG A 39 -16.81 -26.20 -9.01
CA ARG A 39 -17.26 -27.54 -8.57
C ARG A 39 -18.79 -27.70 -8.54
N GLY A 40 -19.56 -26.64 -8.80
CA GLY A 40 -21.01 -26.64 -8.66
C GLY A 40 -21.50 -26.78 -7.21
N GLU A 41 -20.63 -26.54 -6.22
CA GLU A 41 -21.00 -26.59 -4.81
C GLU A 41 -21.94 -25.41 -4.49
N LYS A 42 -23.06 -25.69 -3.79
CA LYS A 42 -23.94 -24.62 -3.30
C LYS A 42 -23.15 -23.71 -2.36
N ARG A 43 -23.52 -22.42 -2.30
CA ARG A 43 -22.88 -21.40 -1.43
C ARG A 43 -22.86 -21.79 0.07
N SER A 44 -23.68 -22.78 0.45
CA SER A 44 -23.76 -23.41 1.77
C SER A 44 -22.70 -24.50 2.03
N GLY A 45 -21.82 -24.81 1.08
CA GLY A 45 -20.75 -25.79 1.25
C GLY A 45 -19.75 -25.40 2.35
N GLU A 46 -19.07 -26.40 2.91
CA GLU A 46 -18.16 -26.28 4.05
C GLU A 46 -17.10 -25.21 3.80
N ARG A 47 -17.16 -24.09 4.54
CA ARG A 47 -16.22 -22.95 4.42
C ARG A 47 -14.84 -23.36 4.94
N PRO A 48 -13.73 -22.95 4.29
CA PRO A 48 -12.42 -23.20 4.84
C PRO A 48 -12.35 -22.61 6.25
N SER A 49 -11.80 -23.37 7.18
CA SER A 49 -11.63 -22.91 8.56
C SER A 49 -10.67 -21.72 8.61
N ALA A 50 -10.73 -20.92 9.68
CA ALA A 50 -9.80 -19.80 9.86
C ALA A 50 -8.34 -20.26 9.83
N GLY A 51 -8.05 -21.46 10.36
CA GLY A 51 -6.72 -22.08 10.29
C GLY A 51 -6.30 -22.40 8.85
N GLN A 52 -7.17 -23.04 8.07
CA GLN A 52 -6.92 -23.33 6.65
C GLN A 52 -6.70 -22.05 5.84
N MET A 53 -7.45 -20.99 6.13
CA MET A 53 -7.25 -19.70 5.47
C MET A 53 -5.92 -19.05 5.87
N ALA A 54 -5.52 -19.14 7.13
CA ALA A 54 -4.24 -18.64 7.60
C ALA A 54 -3.04 -19.38 6.98
N GLU A 55 -3.22 -20.65 6.62
CA GLU A 55 -2.23 -21.44 5.88
C GLU A 55 -2.11 -21.03 4.41
N MET A 56 -3.18 -20.47 3.82
CA MET A 56 -3.14 -19.93 2.45
C MET A 56 -2.42 -18.57 2.36
N LEU A 57 -2.09 -17.94 3.48
CA LEU A 57 -1.41 -16.65 3.51
C LEU A 57 0.10 -16.81 3.27
N ASP A 58 0.64 -15.95 2.40
CA ASP A 58 2.07 -15.72 2.22
C ASP A 58 2.61 -14.95 3.44
N LYS A 59 2.93 -15.68 4.50
CA LYS A 59 3.47 -15.16 5.76
C LYS A 59 4.76 -14.34 5.55
N PRO A 60 5.74 -14.80 4.72
CA PRO A 60 6.91 -13.99 4.38
C PRO A 60 6.55 -12.61 3.86
N ARG A 61 5.55 -12.50 2.99
CA ARG A 61 5.11 -11.22 2.43
C ARG A 61 4.50 -10.27 3.46
N VAL A 62 3.76 -10.78 4.45
CA VAL A 62 3.28 -9.95 5.57
C VAL A 62 4.48 -9.41 6.36
N GLY A 63 5.51 -10.23 6.55
CA GLY A 63 6.78 -9.82 7.16
C GLY A 63 7.52 -8.74 6.39
N LEU A 64 7.58 -8.85 5.05
CA LEU A 64 8.15 -7.81 4.19
C LEU A 64 7.37 -6.50 4.28
N SER A 65 6.04 -6.56 4.35
CA SER A 65 5.18 -5.39 4.53
C SER A 65 5.40 -4.74 5.91
N ALA A 66 5.60 -5.55 6.95
CA ALA A 66 5.99 -5.07 8.28
C ALA A 66 7.33 -4.34 8.25
N ALA A 67 8.34 -4.95 7.61
CA ALA A 67 9.67 -4.38 7.44
C ALA A 67 9.63 -3.06 6.65
N PHE A 68 8.82 -2.99 5.60
CA PHE A 68 8.59 -1.76 4.86
C PHE A 68 7.97 -0.67 5.73
N GLY A 69 6.91 -1.01 6.49
CA GLY A 69 6.27 -0.10 7.43
C GLY A 69 7.25 0.46 8.48
N LEU A 70 8.16 -0.38 8.97
CA LEU A 70 9.23 0.06 9.86
C LEU A 70 10.21 1.00 9.14
N ALA A 71 10.69 0.61 7.96
CA ALA A 71 11.69 1.33 7.19
C ALA A 71 11.20 2.72 6.71
N ILE A 72 9.92 2.87 6.39
CA ILE A 72 9.35 4.14 5.94
C ILE A 72 9.05 5.10 7.09
N SER A 73 8.94 4.60 8.33
CA SER A 73 8.54 5.41 9.49
C SER A 73 9.42 6.64 9.78
N PRO A 74 10.77 6.62 9.64
CA PRO A 74 11.60 7.82 9.82
C PRO A 74 11.27 8.89 8.78
N PHE A 75 11.04 8.49 7.54
CA PHE A 75 10.70 9.39 6.44
C PHE A 75 9.34 10.06 6.68
N VAL A 76 8.33 9.31 7.14
CA VAL A 76 7.02 9.86 7.49
C VAL A 76 7.11 10.89 8.63
N VAL A 77 7.88 10.58 9.69
CA VAL A 77 8.10 11.50 10.81
C VAL A 77 8.80 12.76 10.34
N GLN A 78 9.85 12.63 9.55
CA GLN A 78 10.63 13.77 9.06
C GLN A 78 9.81 14.63 8.09
N TYR A 79 9.06 14.02 7.19
CA TYR A 79 8.12 14.68 6.29
C TYR A 79 7.12 15.55 7.06
N ARG A 80 6.43 14.99 8.07
CA ARG A 80 5.47 15.75 8.88
C ARG A 80 6.13 16.94 9.58
N ARG A 81 7.34 16.77 10.12
CA ARG A 81 8.09 17.86 10.75
C ARG A 81 8.45 18.95 9.76
N LEU A 82 8.89 18.58 8.56
CA LEU A 82 9.22 19.53 7.50
C LEU A 82 7.99 20.33 7.07
N CYS A 83 6.86 19.67 6.82
CA CYS A 83 5.60 20.34 6.47
C CYS A 83 5.15 21.33 7.56
N ILE A 84 5.19 20.94 8.84
CA ILE A 84 4.82 21.85 9.93
C ILE A 84 5.77 23.06 9.98
N ARG A 85 7.07 22.86 9.74
CA ARG A 85 8.06 23.95 9.76
C ARG A 85 7.92 24.90 8.58
N SER A 86 7.62 24.40 7.38
CA SER A 86 7.57 25.22 6.16
C SER A 86 6.19 25.80 5.87
N LEU A 87 5.12 25.04 6.11
CA LEU A 87 3.74 25.41 5.79
C LEU A 87 2.94 25.82 7.03
N GLY A 88 3.47 25.56 8.22
CA GLY A 88 2.77 25.77 9.49
C GLY A 88 1.80 24.64 9.83
N HIS A 89 1.04 24.85 10.91
CA HIS A 89 -0.01 23.92 11.32
C HIS A 89 -1.23 24.02 10.40
N THR A 90 -1.83 22.88 10.08
CA THR A 90 -3.00 22.76 9.19
C THR A 90 -4.34 23.06 9.89
N GLU A 91 -4.36 23.06 11.22
CA GLU A 91 -5.56 23.26 12.04
C GLU A 91 -6.15 24.65 11.79
N ARG A 92 -7.41 24.71 11.35
CA ARG A 92 -8.13 25.94 10.98
C ARG A 92 -7.45 26.81 9.90
N ARG A 93 -6.45 26.28 9.19
CA ARG A 93 -5.73 27.00 8.13
C ARG A 93 -5.91 26.26 6.81
N MET A 94 -6.92 26.65 6.05
CA MET A 94 -7.29 26.00 4.80
C MET A 94 -6.12 25.95 3.81
N LEU A 95 -5.39 27.07 3.64
CA LEU A 95 -4.24 27.12 2.74
C LEU A 95 -3.13 26.15 3.17
N ALA A 96 -2.79 26.10 4.46
CA ALA A 96 -1.77 25.18 4.96
C ALA A 96 -2.20 23.71 4.80
N ALA A 97 -3.47 23.39 5.07
CA ALA A 97 -4.03 22.06 4.87
C ALA A 97 -3.99 21.65 3.39
N PHE A 98 -4.40 22.54 2.48
CA PHE A 98 -4.34 22.32 1.05
C PHE A 98 -2.90 22.10 0.58
N MET A 99 -1.98 23.00 0.91
CA MET A 99 -0.57 22.90 0.52
C MET A 99 0.07 21.61 1.05
N THR A 100 -0.23 21.22 2.30
CA THR A 100 0.31 19.98 2.87
C THR A 100 -0.25 18.76 2.14
N LEU A 101 -1.56 18.71 1.86
CA LEU A 101 -2.18 17.66 1.06
C LEU A 101 -1.56 17.59 -0.34
N SER A 102 -1.37 18.72 -1.02
CA SER A 102 -0.73 18.77 -2.33
C SER A 102 0.68 18.21 -2.29
N VAL A 103 1.53 18.67 -1.36
CA VAL A 103 2.89 18.11 -1.22
C VAL A 103 2.85 16.62 -0.93
N GLN A 104 1.89 16.16 -0.13
CA GLN A 104 1.72 14.74 0.14
C GLN A 104 1.40 13.96 -1.13
N GLN A 105 0.43 14.42 -1.91
CA GLN A 105 -0.06 13.73 -3.10
C GLN A 105 0.90 13.81 -4.30
N PHE A 106 1.69 14.88 -4.41
CA PHE A 106 2.65 15.05 -5.50
C PHE A 106 4.03 14.48 -5.21
N PHE A 107 4.40 14.29 -3.94
CA PHE A 107 5.75 13.82 -3.58
C PHE A 107 5.71 12.62 -2.65
N MET A 108 5.21 12.79 -1.42
CA MET A 108 5.36 11.76 -0.39
C MET A 108 4.66 10.44 -0.75
N THR A 109 3.42 10.52 -1.21
CA THR A 109 2.62 9.34 -1.56
C THR A 109 3.14 8.62 -2.80
N PRO A 110 3.42 9.28 -3.94
CA PRO A 110 4.06 8.64 -5.08
C PRO A 110 5.39 7.96 -4.73
N LEU A 111 6.26 8.64 -3.96
CA LEU A 111 7.55 8.08 -3.55
C LEU A 111 7.38 6.87 -2.64
N THR A 112 6.42 6.91 -1.71
CA THR A 112 6.12 5.78 -0.81
C THR A 112 5.60 4.59 -1.60
N LEU A 113 4.68 4.82 -2.54
CA LEU A 113 4.11 3.76 -3.37
C LEU A 113 5.18 3.16 -4.29
N LEU A 114 5.98 3.99 -4.96
CA LEU A 114 7.06 3.52 -5.80
C LEU A 114 8.08 2.69 -5.01
N ALA A 115 8.48 3.18 -3.83
CA ALA A 115 9.39 2.47 -2.93
C ALA A 115 8.79 1.13 -2.49
N TYR A 116 7.49 1.10 -2.14
CA TYR A 116 6.80 -0.13 -1.76
C TYR A 116 6.76 -1.14 -2.91
N HIS A 117 6.25 -0.73 -4.07
CA HIS A 117 6.12 -1.60 -5.24
C HIS A 117 7.49 -2.14 -5.69
N ASN A 118 8.52 -1.30 -5.71
CA ASN A 118 9.88 -1.74 -6.01
C ASN A 118 10.44 -2.68 -4.94
N ALA A 119 10.29 -2.37 -3.64
CA ALA A 119 10.80 -3.21 -2.57
C ALA A 119 10.17 -4.62 -2.59
N ILE A 120 8.84 -4.70 -2.73
CA ILE A 120 8.13 -5.98 -2.77
C ILE A 120 8.48 -6.77 -4.04
N THR A 121 8.54 -6.12 -5.21
CA THR A 121 8.97 -6.76 -6.46
C THR A 121 10.40 -7.27 -6.35
N ALA A 122 11.33 -6.47 -5.80
CA ALA A 122 12.73 -6.85 -5.63
C ALA A 122 12.91 -8.02 -4.66
N CYS A 123 12.25 -8.00 -3.50
CA CYS A 123 12.33 -9.08 -2.52
C CYS A 123 11.82 -10.44 -3.06
N ARG A 124 10.98 -10.42 -4.09
CA ARG A 124 10.49 -11.63 -4.77
C ARG A 124 11.30 -11.99 -6.01
N GLY A 125 12.43 -11.31 -6.25
CA GLY A 125 13.28 -11.54 -7.41
C GLY A 125 12.68 -11.06 -8.74
N GLY A 126 11.68 -10.17 -8.72
CA GLY A 126 11.01 -9.70 -9.95
C GLY A 126 11.94 -8.97 -10.92
N PHE A 127 13.03 -8.37 -10.43
CA PHE A 127 14.01 -7.70 -11.29
C PHE A 127 15.15 -8.61 -11.78
N THR A 128 15.26 -9.82 -11.25
CA THR A 128 16.38 -10.75 -11.54
C THR A 128 15.91 -12.07 -12.13
N SER A 129 14.65 -12.45 -11.90
CA SER A 129 14.09 -13.71 -12.37
C SER A 129 13.76 -13.65 -13.86
N PRO A 130 14.38 -14.49 -14.71
CA PRO A 130 14.12 -14.47 -16.16
C PRO A 130 12.65 -14.76 -16.51
N SER A 131 11.97 -15.63 -15.75
CA SER A 131 10.55 -15.95 -15.98
C SER A 131 9.65 -14.76 -15.68
N PHE A 132 9.95 -14.01 -14.62
CA PHE A 132 9.20 -12.81 -14.26
C PHE A 132 9.38 -11.70 -15.31
N LEU A 133 10.63 -11.45 -15.72
CA LEU A 133 10.95 -10.46 -16.75
C LEU A 133 10.28 -10.80 -18.09
N ARG A 134 10.26 -12.08 -18.47
CA ARG A 134 9.52 -12.56 -19.66
C ARG A 134 8.01 -12.31 -19.54
N ALA A 135 7.40 -12.56 -18.38
CA ALA A 135 5.97 -12.34 -18.19
C ALA A 135 5.55 -10.86 -18.27
N HIS A 136 6.49 -9.93 -18.08
CA HIS A 136 6.26 -8.49 -18.12
C HIS A 136 6.74 -7.85 -19.43
N GLU A 137 6.94 -8.65 -20.48
CA GLU A 137 7.20 -8.21 -21.85
C GLU A 137 5.99 -7.45 -22.42
N THR A 138 5.90 -6.14 -22.15
CA THR A 138 4.75 -5.33 -22.55
C THR A 138 4.92 -4.58 -23.86
N SER A 139 5.97 -4.81 -24.64
CA SER A 139 6.04 -4.13 -25.94
C SER A 139 6.95 -4.80 -26.96
N ALA A 140 6.43 -4.97 -28.18
CA ALA A 140 7.25 -5.18 -29.37
C ALA A 140 8.38 -4.14 -29.51
N GLN A 141 8.26 -2.96 -28.86
CA GLN A 141 9.26 -1.90 -28.86
C GLN A 141 10.55 -2.24 -28.10
N THR A 142 10.55 -3.15 -27.12
CA THR A 142 11.79 -3.51 -26.40
C THR A 142 12.64 -4.54 -27.14
N GLY A 143 12.21 -4.97 -28.34
CA GLY A 143 12.99 -5.87 -29.20
C GLY A 143 13.37 -7.19 -28.52
N GLY A 144 12.55 -7.66 -27.56
CA GLY A 144 12.82 -8.87 -26.78
C GLY A 144 13.91 -8.71 -25.71
N ARG A 145 14.36 -7.50 -25.37
CA ARG A 145 15.31 -7.30 -24.27
C ARG A 145 14.58 -7.27 -22.92
N TYR A 146 14.89 -8.28 -22.12
CA TYR A 146 14.46 -8.46 -20.73
C TYR A 146 15.27 -7.54 -19.82
N ASP A 147 14.69 -6.44 -19.34
CA ASP A 147 15.38 -5.55 -18.40
C ASP A 147 14.51 -5.14 -17.21
N ALA A 148 15.17 -4.79 -16.11
CA ALA A 148 14.51 -4.30 -14.90
C ALA A 148 13.71 -3.00 -15.17
N MET A 149 14.11 -2.22 -16.17
CA MET A 149 13.43 -1.00 -16.58
C MET A 149 12.01 -1.27 -17.10
N SER A 150 11.78 -2.38 -17.80
CA SER A 150 10.44 -2.77 -18.24
C SER A 150 9.47 -2.96 -17.06
N VAL A 151 9.96 -3.57 -15.98
CA VAL A 151 9.20 -3.81 -14.74
C VAL A 151 8.92 -2.48 -14.02
N GLU A 152 9.92 -1.60 -13.92
CA GLU A 152 9.74 -0.26 -13.33
C GLU A 152 8.74 0.58 -14.14
N LYS A 153 8.82 0.55 -15.46
CA LYS A 153 7.87 1.25 -16.35
C LYS A 153 6.45 0.77 -16.09
N ARG A 154 6.26 -0.54 -15.89
CA ARG A 154 4.96 -1.12 -15.58
C ARG A 154 4.43 -0.72 -14.20
N ILE A 155 5.30 -0.65 -13.20
CA ILE A 155 4.94 -0.09 -11.88
C ILE A 155 4.45 1.37 -12.05
N LEU A 156 5.13 2.16 -12.87
CA LEU A 156 4.78 3.55 -13.15
C LEU A 156 3.49 3.71 -13.97
N SER A 157 3.24 2.85 -14.96
CA SER A 157 2.09 2.98 -15.86
C SER A 157 0.82 2.32 -15.33
N ASP A 158 0.95 1.16 -14.68
CA ASP A 158 -0.20 0.30 -14.39
C ASP A 158 -0.61 0.41 -12.92
N LEU A 159 0.36 0.49 -12.00
CA LEU A 159 0.10 0.40 -10.56
C LEU A 159 -0.03 1.77 -9.90
N LEU A 160 0.92 2.66 -10.18
CA LEU A 160 0.98 3.97 -9.53
C LEU A 160 -0.27 4.81 -9.77
N PRO A 161 -0.84 4.92 -11.00
CA PRO A 161 -2.02 5.74 -11.22
C PRO A 161 -3.23 5.28 -10.38
N LEU A 162 -3.47 3.97 -10.30
CA LEU A 162 -4.59 3.41 -9.55
C LEU A 162 -4.45 3.65 -8.04
N THR A 163 -3.27 3.36 -7.50
CA THR A 163 -2.98 3.49 -6.07
C THR A 163 -2.90 4.95 -5.61
N LEU A 164 -2.45 5.86 -6.49
CA LEU A 164 -2.47 7.30 -6.25
C LEU A 164 -3.88 7.86 -6.23
N VAL A 165 -4.71 7.55 -7.22
CA VAL A 165 -6.12 7.97 -7.24
C VAL A 165 -6.85 7.46 -6.00
N ALA A 166 -6.64 6.19 -5.63
CA ALA A 166 -7.21 5.61 -4.41
C ALA A 166 -6.76 6.36 -3.14
N SER A 167 -5.54 6.87 -3.10
CA SER A 167 -5.00 7.58 -1.94
C SER A 167 -5.72 8.91 -1.65
N TRP A 168 -6.29 9.56 -2.67
CA TRP A 168 -7.08 10.79 -2.48
C TRP A 168 -8.29 10.54 -1.59
N PHE A 169 -8.95 9.39 -1.74
CA PHE A 169 -10.11 9.01 -0.92
C PHE A 169 -9.77 8.77 0.56
N VAL A 170 -8.48 8.65 0.90
CA VAL A 170 -8.02 8.55 2.29
C VAL A 170 -7.55 9.90 2.80
N TYR A 171 -6.64 10.54 2.07
CA TYR A 171 -5.95 11.70 2.60
C TYR A 171 -6.81 12.97 2.52
N LEU A 172 -7.61 13.17 1.48
CA LEU A 172 -8.48 14.35 1.38
C LEU A 172 -9.44 14.45 2.59
N PRO A 173 -10.20 13.40 2.96
CA PRO A 173 -11.03 13.45 4.16
C PRO A 173 -10.25 13.70 5.45
N LEU A 174 -9.05 13.13 5.60
CA LEU A 174 -8.21 13.32 6.79
C LEU A 174 -7.76 14.79 6.93
N TYR A 175 -7.39 15.45 5.83
CA TYR A 175 -7.02 16.87 5.84
C TYR A 175 -8.23 17.79 6.02
N LEU A 176 -9.38 17.46 5.41
CA LEU A 176 -10.64 18.18 5.64
C LEU A 176 -11.07 18.10 7.11
N LEU A 177 -10.94 16.93 7.74
CA LEU A 177 -11.21 16.76 9.16
C LEU A 177 -10.23 17.57 10.02
N ALA A 178 -8.94 17.57 9.70
CA ALA A 178 -7.94 18.36 10.41
C ALA A 178 -8.24 19.87 10.34
N TYR A 179 -8.69 20.33 9.18
CA TYR A 179 -9.12 21.71 8.97
C TYR A 179 -10.38 22.03 9.79
N ALA A 180 -11.45 21.25 9.63
CA ALA A 180 -12.77 21.54 10.22
C ALA A 180 -12.81 21.36 11.75
N SER A 181 -12.20 20.30 12.27
CA SER A 181 -12.26 19.97 13.70
C SER A 181 -11.19 20.67 14.54
N ALA A 182 -10.21 21.33 13.89
CA ALA A 182 -8.97 21.80 14.52
C ALA A 182 -8.20 20.69 15.26
N ARG A 183 -8.43 19.43 14.89
CA ARG A 183 -7.75 18.26 15.46
C ARG A 183 -7.39 17.29 14.35
N HIS A 184 -6.15 16.83 14.37
CA HIS A 184 -5.72 15.75 13.49
C HIS A 184 -6.38 14.42 13.89
N ALA A 185 -6.89 13.65 12.93
CA ALA A 185 -7.16 12.24 13.15
C ALA A 185 -5.84 11.55 13.53
N ARG A 186 -5.77 11.01 14.74
CA ARG A 186 -4.58 10.34 15.27
C ARG A 186 -4.92 8.92 15.70
N GLY A 187 -3.93 8.03 15.64
CA GLY A 187 -4.06 6.66 16.12
C GLY A 187 -5.10 5.87 15.33
N VAL A 188 -6.09 5.32 16.04
CA VAL A 188 -7.09 4.38 15.51
C VAL A 188 -7.87 4.96 14.34
N CYS A 189 -8.29 6.22 14.40
CA CYS A 189 -9.05 6.84 13.29
C CYS A 189 -8.22 6.92 12.00
N ALA A 190 -6.94 7.27 12.10
CA ALA A 190 -6.06 7.29 10.94
C ALA A 190 -5.81 5.87 10.43
N ALA A 191 -5.57 4.91 11.33
CA ALA A 191 -5.39 3.52 10.95
C ALA A 191 -6.62 2.93 10.24
N ALA A 192 -7.84 3.26 10.68
CA ALA A 192 -9.08 2.81 10.06
C ALA A 192 -9.24 3.29 8.60
N CYS A 193 -8.68 4.45 8.24
CA CYS A 193 -8.66 4.93 6.86
C CYS A 193 -7.47 4.38 6.07
N LEU A 194 -6.30 4.24 6.71
CA LEU A 194 -5.06 3.81 6.04
C LEU A 194 -5.03 2.31 5.73
N ILE A 195 -5.55 1.46 6.63
CA ILE A 195 -5.53 0.00 6.47
C ILE A 195 -6.24 -0.43 5.17
N PRO A 196 -7.48 0.01 4.87
CA PRO A 196 -8.14 -0.32 3.61
C PRO A 196 -7.36 0.14 2.38
N TRP A 197 -6.72 1.31 2.43
CA TRP A 197 -5.89 1.79 1.32
C TRP A 197 -4.64 0.95 1.14
N THR A 198 -3.92 0.61 2.21
CA THR A 198 -2.77 -0.31 2.11
C THR A 198 -3.18 -1.71 1.65
N ALA A 199 -4.38 -2.16 2.01
CA ALA A 199 -4.94 -3.40 1.47
C ALA A 199 -5.19 -3.29 -0.04
N TYR A 200 -5.74 -2.17 -0.51
CA TYR A 200 -5.91 -1.94 -1.94
C TYR A 200 -4.57 -1.87 -2.68
N VAL A 201 -3.57 -1.15 -2.14
CA VAL A 201 -2.21 -1.08 -2.70
C VAL A 201 -1.59 -2.47 -2.82
N SER A 202 -1.69 -3.28 -1.76
CA SER A 202 -1.18 -4.65 -1.76
C SER A 202 -1.97 -5.56 -2.72
N HIS A 203 -3.29 -5.41 -2.80
CA HIS A 203 -4.14 -6.14 -3.73
C HIS A 203 -3.78 -5.86 -5.19
N ILE A 204 -3.61 -4.58 -5.55
CA ILE A 204 -3.21 -4.16 -6.89
C ILE A 204 -1.82 -4.68 -7.24
N GLN A 205 -0.85 -4.59 -6.31
CA GLN A 205 0.48 -5.19 -6.49
C GLN A 205 0.36 -6.70 -6.79
N SER A 206 -0.48 -7.41 -6.03
CA SER A 206 -0.66 -8.86 -6.19
C SER A 206 -1.33 -9.24 -7.49
N THR A 207 -2.21 -8.39 -8.02
CA THR A 207 -3.06 -8.75 -9.15
C THR A 207 -2.44 -8.33 -10.48
N LEU A 208 -1.64 -7.26 -10.48
CA LEU A 208 -1.08 -6.69 -11.72
C LEU A 208 0.39 -7.03 -11.94
N MET A 209 1.14 -7.39 -10.88
CA MET A 209 2.58 -7.69 -10.97
C MET A 209 2.95 -9.10 -10.52
N LEU A 210 2.12 -9.77 -9.73
CA LEU A 210 2.39 -11.09 -9.18
C LEU A 210 1.43 -12.13 -9.77
#